data_AF-A0A1E9VUM7-F1
#
_entry.id   AF-A0A1E9VUM7-F1
#
_cell.length_a   1.000
_cell.length_b   1.000
_cell.length_c   1.000
_cell.angle_alpha   90.00
_cell.angle_beta   90.00
_cell.angle_gamma   90.00
#
_symmetry.space_group_name_H-M   'P 1'
#
loop_
_entity.id
_entity.type
_entity.pdbx_description
1 polymer ?
#
loop_
_entity_poly.entity_id
_entity_poly.type
_entity_poly.pdbx_seq_one_letter_code
_entity_poly.pdbx_strand_id
1 'polypeptide(L)'
;MTQMLEIEYKSMLTKQEYEIFIAHYQLTDKDFRVQTNIYFDTVDEQLKKQNCGLRIRFVGHQAEYTLKTPAEKGRLETTDTFITEEAEAFIFEKRLPRSGAVFQKLSDLNIDPASLIQTGKLTTKRAEFPIEEGLLAIDESWGDNLHDFELELEVGDASVGKIAFINFLKRFSLPYRPAKNKIQRMLEAKN
;
A
#
# COMPACT_ATOMS: atom_id res chain seq x y z
N MET A 1 -17.17 -2.58 -5.74
CA MET A 1 -16.15 -3.35 -6.46
C MET A 1 -15.44 -2.44 -7.43
N THR A 2 -14.13 -2.32 -7.29
CA THR A 2 -13.26 -1.72 -8.30
C THR A 2 -12.11 -2.68 -8.60
N GLN A 3 -11.82 -2.85 -9.89
CA GLN A 3 -10.56 -3.45 -10.33
C GLN A 3 -9.75 -2.37 -11.01
N MET A 4 -8.51 -2.17 -10.57
CA MET A 4 -7.64 -1.11 -11.06
C MET A 4 -6.25 -1.67 -11.31
N LEU A 5 -5.71 -1.36 -12.49
CA LEU A 5 -4.30 -1.60 -12.77
C LEU A 5 -3.49 -0.47 -12.14
N GLU A 6 -2.71 -0.78 -11.13
CA GLU A 6 -1.81 0.15 -10.44
C GLU A 6 -0.41 0.00 -11.02
N ILE A 7 0.16 1.09 -11.52
CA ILE A 7 1.56 1.17 -11.92
C ILE A 7 2.22 2.25 -11.06
N GLU A 8 3.10 1.83 -10.17
CA GLU A 8 3.71 2.70 -9.17
C GLU A 8 5.24 2.56 -9.16
N TYR A 9 5.93 3.67 -8.89
CA TYR A 9 7.35 3.71 -8.62
C TYR A 9 7.61 4.26 -7.23
N LYS A 10 8.52 3.62 -6.49
CA LYS A 10 8.76 3.94 -5.08
C LYS A 10 10.22 4.17 -4.78
N SER A 11 10.51 5.18 -3.98
CA SER A 11 11.86 5.45 -3.46
C SER A 11 11.83 5.68 -1.95
N MET A 12 12.76 5.06 -1.24
CA MET A 12 12.97 5.36 0.18
C MET A 12 13.52 6.77 0.35
N LEU A 13 13.00 7.48 1.35
CA LEU A 13 13.47 8.81 1.76
C LEU A 13 14.17 8.72 3.11
N THR A 14 15.13 9.62 3.33
CA THR A 14 15.52 9.98 4.69
C THR A 14 14.49 10.93 5.30
N LYS A 15 14.53 11.11 6.62
CA LYS A 15 13.68 12.09 7.30
C LYS A 15 13.88 13.51 6.75
N GLN A 16 15.13 13.92 6.48
CA GLN A 16 15.39 15.26 5.93
C GLN A 16 14.79 15.42 4.54
N GLU A 17 14.85 14.39 3.69
CA GLU A 17 14.27 14.44 2.34
C GLU A 17 12.74 14.48 2.37
N TYR A 18 12.12 13.75 3.29
CA TYR A 18 10.69 13.84 3.57
C TYR A 18 10.28 15.26 3.99
N GLU A 19 11.03 15.89 4.90
CA GLU A 19 10.79 17.27 5.33
C GLU A 19 10.98 18.28 4.18
N ILE A 20 11.92 18.05 3.26
CA ILE A 20 12.08 18.87 2.04
C ILE A 20 10.83 18.82 1.17
N PHE A 21 10.23 17.64 0.97
CA PHE A 21 9.01 17.52 0.18
C PHE A 21 7.82 18.23 0.83
N ILE A 22 7.65 18.08 2.15
CA ILE A 22 6.62 18.79 2.91
C ILE A 22 6.76 20.29 2.72
N ALA A 23 7.97 20.83 2.88
CA ALA A 23 8.22 22.26 2.73
C ALA A 23 8.01 22.74 1.29
N HIS A 24 8.50 21.98 0.30
CA HIS A 24 8.40 22.34 -1.12
C HIS A 24 6.94 22.44 -1.58
N TYR A 25 6.12 21.44 -1.23
CA TYR A 25 4.71 21.41 -1.58
C TYR A 25 3.82 22.17 -0.59
N GLN A 26 4.42 22.81 0.43
CA GLN A 26 3.72 23.60 1.45
C GLN A 26 2.62 22.78 2.15
N LEU A 27 2.87 21.50 2.37
CA LEU A 27 1.91 20.57 2.95
C LEU A 27 1.68 20.90 4.43
N THR A 28 0.42 20.92 4.80
CA THR A 28 -0.06 21.14 6.16
C THR A 28 -0.74 19.89 6.69
N ASP A 29 -1.05 19.83 7.98
CA ASP A 29 -1.73 18.67 8.57
C ASP A 29 -3.08 18.32 7.90
N LYS A 30 -3.72 19.28 7.21
CA LYS A 30 -4.97 19.05 6.48
C LYS A 30 -4.80 18.21 5.23
N ASP A 31 -3.60 18.18 4.67
CA ASP A 31 -3.24 17.47 3.45
C ASP A 31 -2.91 16.00 3.73
N PHE A 32 -2.75 15.64 5.01
CA PHE A 32 -2.45 14.29 5.43
C PHE A 32 -3.68 13.51 5.87
N ARG A 33 -3.70 12.24 5.50
CA ARG A 33 -4.63 11.24 6.01
C ARG A 33 -3.86 10.13 6.71
N VAL A 34 -4.35 9.72 7.87
CA VAL A 34 -3.82 8.56 8.58
C VAL A 34 -4.61 7.35 8.13
N GLN A 35 -3.90 6.32 7.69
CA GLN A 35 -4.45 5.04 7.27
C GLN A 35 -3.74 3.91 8.01
N THR A 36 -4.47 2.88 8.38
CA THR A 36 -3.92 1.69 9.05
C THR A 36 -4.18 0.47 8.21
N ASN A 37 -3.13 -0.20 7.74
CA ASN A 37 -3.21 -1.44 6.98
C ASN A 37 -3.00 -2.62 7.91
N ILE A 38 -3.94 -3.55 7.93
CA ILE A 38 -3.83 -4.88 8.54
C ILE A 38 -3.55 -5.87 7.42
N TYR A 39 -2.42 -6.56 7.47
CA TYR A 39 -1.99 -7.49 6.42
C TYR A 39 -2.32 -8.93 6.78
N PHE A 40 -2.59 -9.74 5.75
CA PHE A 40 -2.96 -11.13 5.88
C PHE A 40 -2.17 -12.03 4.94
N ASP A 41 -1.82 -13.22 5.41
CA ASP A 41 -1.30 -14.33 4.61
C ASP A 41 -1.64 -15.65 5.31
N THR A 42 -1.42 -16.78 4.65
CA THR A 42 -1.49 -18.09 5.29
C THR A 42 -0.23 -18.34 6.12
N VAL A 43 -0.29 -19.30 7.04
CA VAL A 43 0.88 -19.72 7.86
C VAL A 43 2.06 -20.13 6.98
N ASP A 44 1.79 -20.75 5.84
CA ASP A 44 2.79 -21.18 4.85
C ASP A 44 3.05 -20.15 3.75
N GLU A 45 2.65 -18.89 3.93
CA GLU A 45 2.93 -17.75 3.05
C GLU A 45 2.46 -17.93 1.60
N GLN A 46 1.25 -18.48 1.38
CA GLN A 46 0.74 -18.77 0.04
C GLN A 46 0.54 -17.52 -0.82
N LEU A 47 0.05 -16.40 -0.26
CA LEU A 47 -0.11 -15.17 -1.04
C LEU A 47 1.26 -14.64 -1.46
N LYS A 48 2.22 -14.57 -0.55
CA LYS A 48 3.59 -14.16 -0.86
C LYS A 48 4.25 -15.06 -1.92
N LYS A 49 4.10 -16.38 -1.84
CA LYS A 49 4.59 -17.33 -2.85
C LYS A 49 4.00 -17.07 -4.24
N GLN A 50 2.77 -16.57 -4.29
CA GLN A 50 2.09 -16.15 -5.52
C GLN A 50 2.31 -14.65 -5.86
N ASN A 51 3.24 -13.97 -5.18
CA ASN A 51 3.51 -12.53 -5.33
C ASN A 51 2.29 -11.61 -5.09
N CYS A 52 1.29 -12.10 -4.36
CA CYS A 52 0.10 -11.37 -3.99
C CYS A 52 0.28 -10.64 -2.65
N GLY A 53 -0.58 -9.65 -2.39
CA GLY A 53 -0.66 -8.99 -1.10
C GLY A 53 -2.11 -8.70 -0.74
N LEU A 54 -2.50 -9.07 0.49
CA LEU A 54 -3.85 -8.86 0.98
C LEU A 54 -3.83 -7.97 2.22
N ARG A 55 -4.76 -7.01 2.27
CA ARG A 55 -4.93 -6.14 3.43
C ARG A 55 -6.37 -5.73 3.66
N ILE A 56 -6.68 -5.38 4.89
CA ILE A 56 -7.78 -4.48 5.24
C ILE A 56 -7.15 -3.14 5.65
N ARG A 57 -7.47 -2.06 4.94
CA ARG A 57 -7.03 -0.70 5.25
C ARG A 57 -8.17 0.06 5.91
N PHE A 58 -7.91 0.67 7.07
CA PHE A 58 -8.82 1.60 7.73
C PHE A 58 -8.39 3.03 7.41
N VAL A 59 -9.33 3.87 6.95
CA VAL A 59 -9.11 5.29 6.65
C VAL A 59 -10.38 6.09 6.95
N GLY A 60 -10.33 6.93 7.99
CA GLY A 60 -11.50 7.66 8.46
C GLY A 60 -12.64 6.72 8.89
N HIS A 61 -13.81 6.88 8.27
CA HIS A 61 -15.01 6.07 8.54
C HIS A 61 -15.22 4.92 7.55
N GLN A 62 -14.20 4.62 6.75
CA GLN A 62 -14.25 3.57 5.74
C GLN A 62 -13.11 2.58 5.92
N ALA A 63 -13.34 1.38 5.42
CA ALA A 63 -12.34 0.35 5.30
C ALA A 63 -12.33 -0.26 3.89
N GLU A 64 -11.14 -0.59 3.41
CA GLU A 64 -10.91 -1.20 2.10
C GLU A 64 -10.30 -2.58 2.30
N TYR A 65 -10.98 -3.63 1.83
CA TYR A 65 -10.41 -4.96 1.70
C TYR A 65 -9.84 -5.10 0.30
N THR A 66 -8.52 -5.20 0.19
CA THR A 66 -7.83 -5.15 -1.10
C THR A 66 -6.90 -6.34 -1.27
N LEU A 67 -7.06 -7.06 -2.39
CA LEU A 67 -6.11 -8.04 -2.88
C LEU A 67 -5.35 -7.47 -4.09
N LYS A 68 -4.04 -7.32 -3.95
CA LYS A 68 -3.13 -7.02 -5.05
C LYS A 68 -2.61 -8.32 -5.66
N THR A 69 -2.74 -8.48 -6.97
CA THR A 69 -2.25 -9.64 -7.73
C THR A 69 -1.27 -9.22 -8.83
N PRO A 70 -0.34 -10.11 -9.26
CA PRO A 70 0.56 -9.82 -10.37
C PRO A 70 -0.19 -9.52 -11.67
N ALA A 71 0.34 -8.59 -12.47
CA ALA A 71 -0.11 -8.28 -13.83
C ALA A 71 1.12 -8.16 -14.76
N GLU A 72 0.90 -8.10 -16.09
CA GLU A 72 2.00 -7.93 -17.06
C GLU A 72 2.81 -6.66 -16.80
N LYS A 73 2.11 -5.58 -16.40
CA LYS A 73 2.69 -4.31 -15.97
C LYS A 73 2.01 -3.89 -14.66
N GLY A 74 2.80 -3.52 -13.65
CA GLY A 74 2.23 -3.09 -12.37
C GLY A 74 1.55 -4.23 -11.59
N ARG A 75 0.45 -3.91 -10.92
CA ARG A 75 -0.36 -4.84 -10.12
C ARG A 75 -1.83 -4.62 -10.36
N LEU A 76 -2.60 -5.70 -10.38
CA LEU A 76 -4.06 -5.60 -10.41
C LEU A 76 -4.58 -5.59 -8.98
N GLU A 77 -5.21 -4.48 -8.59
CA GLU A 77 -5.94 -4.36 -7.33
C GLU A 77 -7.39 -4.78 -7.51
N THR A 78 -7.89 -5.65 -6.62
CA THR A 78 -9.32 -5.92 -6.46
C THR A 78 -9.73 -5.46 -5.07
N THR A 79 -10.69 -4.53 -5.00
CA THR A 79 -11.09 -3.89 -3.73
C THR A 79 -12.59 -3.99 -3.49
N ASP A 80 -12.94 -4.42 -2.28
CA ASP A 80 -14.26 -4.30 -1.66
C ASP A 80 -14.19 -3.24 -0.54
N THR A 81 -15.25 -2.44 -0.41
CA THR A 81 -15.31 -1.33 0.56
C THR A 81 -16.36 -1.64 1.62
N PHE A 82 -16.03 -1.33 2.87
CA PHE A 82 -16.86 -1.52 4.04
C PHE A 82 -16.88 -0.22 4.88
N ILE A 83 -17.83 -0.11 5.79
CA ILE A 83 -17.72 0.85 6.89
C ILE A 83 -16.72 0.34 7.93
N THR A 84 -16.11 1.24 8.70
CA THR A 84 -15.09 0.88 9.70
C THR A 84 -15.60 -0.17 10.69
N GLU A 85 -16.82 -0.02 11.20
CA GLU A 85 -17.40 -0.90 12.22
C GLU A 85 -17.55 -2.34 11.72
N GLU A 86 -17.94 -2.51 10.46
CA GLU A 86 -18.06 -3.83 9.83
C GLU A 86 -16.69 -4.49 9.65
N ALA A 87 -15.70 -3.72 9.18
CA ALA A 87 -14.35 -4.23 9.01
C ALA A 87 -13.67 -4.56 10.34
N GLU A 88 -13.92 -3.79 11.41
CA GLU A 88 -13.46 -4.10 12.76
C GLU A 88 -14.00 -5.45 13.26
N ALA A 89 -15.24 -5.78 12.95
CA ALA A 89 -15.83 -7.08 13.28
C ALA A 89 -15.06 -8.23 12.60
N PHE A 90 -14.64 -8.09 11.34
CA PHE A 90 -13.82 -9.12 10.65
C PHE A 90 -12.49 -9.36 11.37
N ILE A 91 -11.84 -8.30 11.86
CA ILE A 91 -10.58 -8.40 12.61
C ILE A 91 -10.82 -9.09 13.95
N PHE A 92 -11.83 -8.64 14.71
CA PHE A 92 -12.13 -9.14 16.04
C PHE A 92 -12.55 -10.62 16.02
N GLU A 93 -13.43 -11.00 15.09
CA GLU A 93 -13.91 -12.37 14.93
C GLU A 93 -12.90 -13.30 14.26
N LYS A 94 -11.79 -12.75 13.72
CA LYS A 94 -10.81 -13.46 12.88
C LYS A 94 -11.50 -14.18 11.72
N ARG A 95 -12.49 -13.51 11.12
CA ARG A 95 -13.30 -14.06 10.03
C ARG A 95 -13.36 -13.04 8.90
N LEU A 96 -12.55 -13.29 7.88
CA LEU A 96 -12.55 -12.47 6.67
C LEU A 96 -13.82 -12.69 5.83
N PRO A 97 -14.20 -11.71 4.97
CA PRO A 97 -15.35 -11.81 4.10
C PRO A 97 -15.41 -13.09 3.27
N ARG A 98 -16.60 -13.67 3.16
CA ARG A 98 -16.91 -14.90 2.40
C ARG A 98 -17.74 -14.62 1.13
N SER A 99 -17.78 -13.37 0.73
CA SER A 99 -18.48 -12.86 -0.45
C SER A 99 -17.73 -11.62 -0.94
N GLY A 100 -18.14 -11.09 -2.10
CA GLY A 100 -17.48 -9.95 -2.73
C GLY A 100 -16.40 -10.34 -3.72
N ALA A 101 -15.81 -9.33 -4.35
CA ALA A 101 -14.85 -9.51 -5.43
C ALA A 101 -13.52 -10.08 -4.93
N VAL A 102 -13.08 -9.66 -3.74
CA VAL A 102 -11.84 -10.17 -3.14
C VAL A 102 -11.98 -11.64 -2.77
N PHE A 103 -13.13 -12.05 -2.22
CA PHE A 103 -13.41 -13.46 -1.93
C PHE A 103 -13.35 -14.31 -3.20
N GLN A 104 -14.03 -13.88 -4.27
CA GLN A 104 -14.00 -14.59 -5.54
C GLN A 104 -12.56 -14.71 -6.07
N LYS A 105 -11.77 -13.64 -5.98
CA LYS A 105 -10.40 -13.65 -6.47
C LYS A 105 -9.46 -14.53 -5.64
N LEU A 106 -9.66 -14.60 -4.31
CA LEU A 106 -8.97 -15.57 -3.46
C LEU A 106 -9.33 -17.02 -3.83
N SER A 107 -10.61 -17.28 -4.13
CA SER A 107 -11.06 -18.59 -4.61
C SER A 107 -10.40 -19.00 -5.92
N ASP A 108 -10.26 -18.07 -6.88
CA ASP A 108 -9.55 -18.31 -8.16
C ASP A 108 -8.07 -18.68 -7.93
N LEU A 109 -7.47 -18.18 -6.85
CA LEU A 109 -6.08 -18.49 -6.43
C LEU A 109 -5.98 -19.74 -5.56
N ASN A 110 -7.10 -20.45 -5.33
CA ASN A 110 -7.24 -21.60 -4.42
C ASN A 110 -6.87 -21.28 -2.96
N ILE A 111 -7.19 -20.07 -2.49
CA ILE A 111 -6.93 -19.62 -1.11
C ILE A 111 -8.26 -19.49 -0.36
N ASP A 112 -8.44 -20.29 0.68
CA ASP A 112 -9.59 -20.16 1.59
C ASP A 112 -9.34 -19.03 2.60
N PRO A 113 -10.22 -18.02 2.69
CA PRO A 113 -10.10 -16.98 3.72
C PRO A 113 -10.05 -17.50 5.16
N ALA A 114 -10.52 -18.73 5.43
CA ALA A 114 -10.37 -19.39 6.74
C ALA A 114 -8.91 -19.62 7.16
N SER A 115 -8.02 -19.77 6.19
CA SER A 115 -6.60 -20.09 6.40
C SER A 115 -5.72 -18.86 6.58
N LEU A 116 -6.27 -17.68 6.29
CA LEU A 116 -5.57 -16.41 6.38
C LEU A 116 -5.50 -15.93 7.83
N ILE A 117 -4.31 -15.54 8.25
CA ILE A 117 -4.03 -14.97 9.56
C ILE A 117 -3.49 -13.56 9.40
N GLN A 118 -3.69 -12.72 10.42
CA GLN A 118 -3.05 -11.40 10.47
C GLN A 118 -1.54 -11.56 10.63
N THR A 119 -0.77 -11.01 9.68
CA THR A 119 0.71 -11.08 9.67
C THR A 119 1.36 -9.79 10.15
N GLY A 120 0.64 -8.67 10.09
CA GLY A 120 1.08 -7.44 10.74
C GLY A 120 0.16 -6.25 10.52
N LYS A 121 0.58 -5.13 11.11
CA LYS A 121 -0.14 -3.86 11.11
C LYS A 121 0.84 -2.74 10.81
N LEU A 122 0.46 -1.86 9.89
CA LEU A 122 1.25 -0.69 9.52
C LEU A 122 0.35 0.54 9.41
N THR A 123 0.64 1.54 10.21
CA THR A 123 0.00 2.87 10.13
C THR A 123 0.84 3.77 9.25
N THR A 124 0.21 4.52 8.35
CA THR A 124 0.87 5.48 7.47
C THR A 124 0.15 6.83 7.55
N LYS A 125 0.91 7.91 7.73
CA LYS A 125 0.47 9.28 7.51
C LYS A 125 0.86 9.61 6.06
N ARG A 126 -0.15 9.78 5.21
CA ARG A 126 0.01 9.95 3.76
C ARG A 126 -0.50 11.31 3.34
N ALA A 127 0.30 12.07 2.59
CA ALA A 127 -0.19 13.12 1.71
C ALA A 127 -0.20 12.58 0.29
N GLU A 128 -1.30 12.79 -0.44
CA GLU A 128 -1.48 12.27 -1.80
C GLU A 128 -2.16 13.35 -2.66
N PHE A 129 -1.54 13.70 -3.79
CA PHE A 129 -2.01 14.77 -4.66
C PHE A 129 -1.45 14.64 -6.07
N PRO A 130 -2.15 15.14 -7.10
CA PRO A 130 -1.69 15.08 -8.47
C PRO A 130 -0.54 16.07 -8.73
N ILE A 131 0.42 15.64 -9.53
CA ILE A 131 1.49 16.45 -10.14
C ILE A 131 1.50 16.19 -11.67
N GLU A 132 2.38 16.87 -12.41
CA GLU A 132 2.48 16.71 -13.87
C GLU A 132 2.78 15.25 -14.28
N GLU A 133 3.63 14.55 -13.52
CA GLU A 133 4.03 13.18 -13.82
C GLU A 133 3.01 12.10 -13.46
N GLY A 134 2.05 12.39 -12.57
CA GLY A 134 1.14 11.39 -12.02
C GLY A 134 0.61 11.74 -10.64
N LEU A 135 0.15 10.74 -9.89
CA LEU A 135 -0.31 10.90 -8.52
C LEU A 135 0.85 10.66 -7.55
N LEU A 136 1.28 11.70 -6.84
CA LEU A 136 2.38 11.62 -5.88
C LEU A 136 1.84 11.31 -4.50
N ALA A 137 2.43 10.32 -3.82
CA ALA A 137 2.20 10.05 -2.40
C ALA A 137 3.50 10.20 -1.61
N ILE A 138 3.42 10.92 -0.49
CA ILE A 138 4.50 11.11 0.47
C ILE A 138 4.06 10.47 1.78
N ASP A 139 4.78 9.44 2.19
CA ASP A 139 4.40 8.56 3.28
C ASP A 139 5.41 8.60 4.42
N GLU A 140 4.89 8.72 5.64
CA GLU A 140 5.58 8.37 6.88
C GLU A 140 4.85 7.17 7.49
N SER A 141 5.57 6.07 7.73
CA SER A 141 4.96 4.81 8.17
C SER A 141 5.53 4.30 9.49
N TRP A 142 4.67 3.71 10.31
CA TRP A 142 4.98 3.10 11.60
C TRP A 142 4.42 1.68 11.66
N GLY A 143 5.28 0.73 12.03
CA GLY A 143 4.93 -0.65 12.31
C GLY A 143 5.77 -1.18 13.47
N ASP A 144 5.66 -2.48 13.75
CA ASP A 144 6.49 -3.12 14.77
C ASP A 144 7.97 -2.97 14.37
N ASN A 145 8.76 -2.25 15.18
CA ASN A 145 10.18 -1.92 14.95
C ASN A 145 10.48 -1.18 13.63
N LEU A 146 9.45 -0.63 12.96
CA LEU A 146 9.60 0.10 11.71
C LEU A 146 9.13 1.55 11.89
N HIS A 147 9.98 2.50 11.53
CA HIS A 147 9.62 3.88 11.26
C HIS A 147 10.39 4.33 10.02
N ASP A 148 9.69 4.55 8.91
CA ASP A 148 10.32 4.89 7.63
C ASP A 148 9.54 5.94 6.83
N PHE A 149 10.21 6.44 5.79
CA PHE A 149 9.69 7.47 4.90
C PHE A 149 9.81 6.99 3.45
N GLU A 150 8.77 7.21 2.66
CA GLU A 150 8.71 6.74 1.28
C GLU A 150 8.04 7.77 0.39
N LEU A 151 8.51 7.83 -0.84
CA LEU A 151 7.88 8.54 -1.94
C LEU A 151 7.34 7.52 -2.94
N GLU A 152 6.08 7.64 -3.31
CA GLU A 152 5.44 6.85 -4.37
C GLU A 152 4.94 7.78 -5.47
N LEU A 153 5.08 7.36 -6.73
CA LEU A 153 4.46 7.99 -7.89
C LEU A 153 3.66 6.96 -8.66
N GLU A 154 2.35 7.10 -8.68
CA GLU A 154 1.44 6.31 -9.50
C GLU A 154 1.27 6.98 -10.87
N VAL A 155 1.34 6.16 -11.92
CA VAL A 155 1.40 6.60 -13.32
C VAL A 155 0.46 5.77 -14.20
N GLY A 156 -0.02 6.34 -15.30
CA GLY A 156 -0.84 5.61 -16.27
C GLY A 156 -0.06 4.70 -17.24
N ASP A 157 1.23 4.98 -17.44
CA ASP A 157 2.09 4.23 -18.37
C ASP A 157 3.42 3.86 -17.69
N ALA A 158 3.76 2.57 -17.69
CA ALA A 158 4.97 2.07 -17.05
C ALA A 158 6.26 2.62 -17.68
N SER A 159 6.36 2.65 -19.01
CA SER A 159 7.59 3.05 -19.69
C SER A 159 7.88 4.53 -19.48
N VAL A 160 6.87 5.38 -19.67
CA VAL A 160 6.98 6.83 -19.46
C VAL A 160 7.17 7.15 -17.99
N GLY A 161 6.44 6.45 -17.10
CA GLY A 161 6.45 6.73 -15.68
C GLY A 161 7.77 6.47 -14.99
N LYS A 162 8.55 5.45 -15.41
CA LYS A 162 9.89 5.20 -14.82
C LYS A 162 10.83 6.37 -15.10
N ILE A 163 10.82 6.87 -16.33
CA ILE A 163 11.65 8.00 -16.75
C ILE A 163 11.20 9.26 -16.02
N ALA A 164 9.89 9.49 -15.95
CA ALA A 164 9.29 10.60 -15.21
C ALA A 164 9.71 10.59 -13.73
N PHE A 165 9.61 9.45 -13.05
CA PHE A 165 9.98 9.32 -11.64
C PHE A 165 11.48 9.54 -11.40
N ILE A 166 12.35 8.99 -12.25
CA ILE A 166 13.80 9.21 -12.13
C ILE A 166 14.14 10.69 -12.35
N ASN A 167 13.51 11.34 -13.33
CA ASN A 167 13.72 12.76 -13.59
C ASN A 167 13.18 13.63 -12.45
N PHE A 168 12.01 13.27 -11.90
CA PHE A 168 11.44 13.89 -10.71
C PHE A 168 12.45 13.88 -9.56
N LEU A 169 12.99 12.71 -9.19
CA LEU A 169 13.97 12.60 -8.11
C LEU A 169 15.23 13.44 -8.37
N LYS A 170 15.71 13.48 -9.62
CA LYS A 170 16.87 14.31 -10.00
C LYS A 170 16.62 15.80 -9.81
N ARG A 171 15.40 16.32 -10.02
CA ARG A 171 15.07 17.74 -9.77
C ARG A 171 15.23 18.12 -8.30
N PHE A 172 15.00 17.17 -7.40
CA PHE A 172 15.22 17.32 -5.96
C PHE A 172 16.63 16.89 -5.51
N SER A 173 17.53 16.59 -6.47
CA SER A 173 18.88 16.06 -6.20
C SER A 173 18.89 14.78 -5.36
N LEU A 174 17.86 13.94 -5.51
CA LEU A 174 17.72 12.70 -4.76
C LEU A 174 18.21 11.49 -5.56
N PRO A 175 18.99 10.58 -4.94
CA PRO A 175 19.30 9.30 -5.55
C PRO A 175 18.05 8.41 -5.55
N TYR A 176 17.90 7.59 -6.59
CA TYR A 176 16.85 6.58 -6.60
C TYR A 176 17.22 5.42 -5.66
N ARG A 177 16.39 5.19 -4.65
CA ARG A 177 16.54 4.09 -3.68
C ARG A 177 15.30 3.18 -3.75
N PRO A 178 15.29 2.16 -4.64
CA PRO A 178 14.13 1.31 -4.83
C PRO A 178 13.58 0.79 -3.50
N ALA A 179 12.30 1.04 -3.24
CA ALA A 179 11.66 0.59 -2.01
C ALA A 179 11.03 -0.80 -2.20
N LYS A 180 11.28 -1.69 -1.23
CA LYS A 180 10.51 -2.94 -1.09
C LYS A 180 9.08 -2.59 -0.66
N ASN A 181 8.11 -3.45 -0.95
CA ASN A 181 6.74 -3.25 -0.48
C ASN A 181 6.68 -3.08 1.04
N LYS A 182 5.81 -2.18 1.52
CA LYS A 182 5.59 -1.89 2.95
C LYS A 182 5.44 -3.14 3.83
N ILE A 183 4.64 -4.12 3.42
CA ILE A 183 4.49 -5.40 4.15
C ILE A 183 5.82 -6.14 4.30
N GLN A 184 6.65 -6.16 3.26
CA GLN A 184 7.95 -6.81 3.30
C GLN A 184 8.90 -6.09 4.25
N ARG A 185 8.96 -4.75 4.19
CA ARG A 185 9.78 -3.95 5.12
C ARG A 185 9.38 -4.18 6.58
N MET A 186 8.08 -4.21 6.85
CA MET A 186 7.54 -4.49 8.18
C MET A 186 7.91 -5.89 8.68
N LEU A 187 7.77 -6.92 7.85
CA LEU A 187 8.15 -8.29 8.24
C LEU A 187 9.66 -8.44 8.44
N GLU A 188 10.48 -7.73 7.67
CA GLU A 188 11.94 -7.71 7.84
C GLU A 188 12.37 -7.00 9.13
N ALA A 189 11.67 -5.95 9.57
CA ALA A 189 11.99 -5.22 10.81
C ALA A 189 11.64 -5.98 12.11
N LYS A 190 10.77 -6.99 12.03
CA LYS A 190 10.40 -7.83 13.18
C LYS A 190 11.46 -8.85 13.59
N ASN A 191 12.37 -9.18 12.67
CA ASN A 191 13.41 -10.19 12.85
C ASN A 191 14.76 -9.55 13.18
#